data_AF-A0A928RAK6-F1
#
_entry.id   AF-A0A928RAK6-F1
#
_cell.length_a   1.000
_cell.length_b   1.000
_cell.length_c   1.000
_cell.angle_alpha   90.00
_cell.angle_beta   90.00
_cell.angle_gamma   90.00
#
_symmetry.space_group_name_H-M   'P 1'
#
loop_
_entity.id
_entity.type
_entity.pdbx_description
1 polymer ?
#
loop_
_entity_poly.entity_id
_entity_poly.type
_entity_poly.pdbx_seq_one_letter_code
_entity_poly.pdbx_strand_id
1 'polypeptide(L)'
;MKRKRYIIILALLLCLAVGGILCQQLFMQKNQPISSEDAEALCYSVLGEKDEATGFSFSFGVTETIEKEGKEYYVIRGSWLVNNSHMSYIGDFFVSMDGKEMYSGFVGDGEYDMEDLIWSE
;
A
#
# COMPACT_ATOMS: atom_id res chain seq x y z
N MET A 1 38.20 -11.32 -41.96
CA MET A 1 36.83 -11.72 -41.53
C MET A 1 36.63 -11.85 -40.00
N LYS A 2 37.59 -11.51 -39.12
CA LYS A 2 37.43 -11.69 -37.65
C LYS A 2 36.80 -10.49 -36.91
N ARG A 3 36.98 -9.26 -37.37
CA ARG A 3 36.50 -8.03 -36.67
C ARG A 3 34.97 -7.90 -36.58
N LYS A 4 34.21 -8.35 -37.60
CA LYS A 4 32.74 -8.25 -37.60
C LYS A 4 32.08 -9.16 -36.55
N ARG A 5 32.70 -10.29 -36.19
CA ARG A 5 32.15 -11.23 -35.20
C ARG A 5 32.28 -10.69 -33.76
N TYR A 6 33.35 -9.96 -33.46
CA TYR A 6 33.54 -9.35 -32.14
C TYR A 6 32.53 -8.23 -31.86
N ILE A 7 32.19 -7.41 -32.86
CA ILE A 7 31.24 -6.31 -32.69
C ILE A 7 29.83 -6.81 -32.37
N ILE A 8 29.40 -7.90 -33.00
CA ILE A 8 28.08 -8.50 -32.76
C ILE A 8 28.00 -9.12 -31.35
N ILE A 9 29.04 -9.82 -30.91
CA ILE A 9 29.09 -10.41 -29.57
C ILE A 9 29.11 -9.32 -28.48
N LEU A 10 29.86 -8.24 -28.71
CA LEU A 10 29.94 -7.11 -27.78
C LEU A 10 28.58 -6.38 -27.66
N ALA A 11 27.86 -6.21 -28.77
CA ALA A 11 26.54 -5.58 -28.79
C ALA A 11 25.46 -6.44 -28.08
N LEU A 12 25.53 -7.76 -28.23
CA LEU A 12 24.62 -8.70 -27.54
C LEU A 12 24.85 -8.73 -26.03
N LEU A 13 26.12 -8.71 -25.59
CA LEU A 13 26.46 -8.60 -24.16
C LEU A 13 26.03 -7.27 -23.56
N LEU A 14 26.15 -6.16 -24.31
CA LEU A 14 25.66 -4.86 -23.87
C LEU A 14 24.13 -4.84 -23.70
N CYS A 15 23.37 -5.45 -24.63
CA CYS A 15 21.91 -5.52 -24.52
C CYS A 15 21.45 -6.37 -23.34
N LEU A 16 22.13 -7.48 -23.05
CA LEU A 16 21.83 -8.32 -21.87
C LEU A 16 22.15 -7.59 -20.56
N ALA A 17 23.26 -6.86 -20.50
CA ALA A 17 23.62 -6.09 -19.32
C ALA A 17 22.66 -4.92 -19.08
N VAL A 18 22.31 -4.15 -20.12
CA VAL A 18 21.39 -3.02 -20.00
C VAL A 18 19.96 -3.49 -19.72
N GLY A 19 19.50 -4.57 -20.36
CA GLY A 19 18.19 -5.17 -20.10
C GLY A 19 18.05 -5.74 -18.67
N GLY A 20 19.12 -6.37 -18.15
CA GLY A 20 19.15 -6.85 -16.76
C GLY A 20 19.09 -5.74 -15.72
N ILE A 21 19.79 -4.62 -15.96
CA ILE A 21 19.79 -3.46 -15.06
C ILE A 21 18.42 -2.75 -15.08
N LEU A 22 17.82 -2.57 -16.26
CA LEU A 22 16.49 -1.95 -16.39
C LEU A 22 15.41 -2.78 -15.68
N CYS A 23 15.49 -4.11 -15.78
CA CYS A 23 14.56 -5.02 -15.11
C CYS A 23 14.69 -4.97 -13.59
N GLN A 24 15.91 -4.86 -13.07
CA GLN A 24 16.15 -4.71 -11.62
C GLN A 24 15.66 -3.36 -11.10
N GLN A 25 15.87 -2.26 -11.85
CA GLN A 25 15.37 -0.94 -11.45
C GLN A 25 13.84 -0.86 -11.44
N LEU A 26 13.16 -1.47 -12.41
CA LEU A 26 11.69 -1.54 -12.43
C LEU A 26 11.14 -2.40 -11.28
N PHE A 27 11.83 -3.49 -10.91
CA PHE A 27 11.45 -4.33 -9.78
C PHE A 27 11.63 -3.61 -8.44
N MET A 28 12.71 -2.83 -8.29
CA MET A 28 12.96 -2.03 -7.09
C MET A 28 12.02 -0.85 -6.93
N GLN A 29 11.52 -0.28 -8.04
CA GLN A 29 10.55 0.82 -8.01
C GLN A 29 9.16 0.36 -7.56
N LYS A 30 8.74 -0.87 -7.90
CA LYS A 30 7.42 -1.40 -7.50
C LYS A 30 7.35 -1.85 -6.03
N ASN A 31 8.50 -1.95 -5.35
CA ASN A 31 8.61 -2.47 -4.00
C ASN A 31 8.97 -1.39 -2.96
N GLN A 32 8.89 -0.11 -3.32
CA GLN A 32 8.97 0.95 -2.34
C GLN A 32 7.64 1.00 -1.56
N PRO A 33 7.69 1.14 -0.23
CA PRO A 33 6.48 1.32 0.55
C PRO A 33 5.76 2.58 0.08
N ILE A 34 4.43 2.49 -0.05
CA ILE A 34 3.57 3.65 -0.28
C ILE A 34 3.69 4.61 0.90
N SER A 35 3.44 5.90 0.67
CA SER A 35 3.43 6.86 1.78
C SER A 35 2.22 6.65 2.70
N SER A 36 2.28 7.16 3.93
CA SER A 36 1.13 7.21 4.84
C SER A 36 -0.06 7.93 4.22
N GLU A 37 0.19 9.00 3.49
CA GLU A 37 -0.81 9.81 2.80
C GLU A 37 -1.48 9.02 1.66
N ASP A 38 -0.71 8.23 0.92
CA ASP A 38 -1.25 7.34 -0.12
C ASP A 38 -2.10 6.21 0.50
N ALA A 39 -1.71 5.70 1.67
CA ALA A 39 -2.47 4.69 2.39
C ALA A 39 -3.82 5.25 2.89
N GLU A 40 -3.85 6.48 3.41
CA GLU A 40 -5.10 7.17 3.76
C GLU A 40 -5.97 7.43 2.53
N ALA A 41 -5.37 7.89 1.43
CA ALA A 41 -6.06 8.10 0.17
C ALA A 41 -6.69 6.81 -0.37
N LEU A 42 -6.03 5.67 -0.18
CA LEU A 42 -6.58 4.36 -0.52
C LEU A 42 -7.83 4.03 0.30
N CYS A 43 -7.85 4.33 1.60
CA CYS A 43 -9.06 4.17 2.42
C CYS A 43 -10.23 4.98 1.86
N TYR A 44 -10.02 6.24 1.50
CA TYR A 44 -11.08 7.05 0.86
C TYR A 44 -11.48 6.53 -0.52
N SER A 45 -10.52 6.00 -1.30
CA SER A 45 -10.82 5.42 -2.62
C SER A 45 -11.68 4.16 -2.53
N VAL A 46 -11.49 3.36 -1.49
CA VAL A 46 -12.21 2.08 -1.33
C VAL A 46 -13.53 2.26 -0.56
N LEU A 47 -13.52 3.02 0.53
CA LEU A 47 -14.68 3.18 1.42
C LEU A 47 -15.53 4.42 1.08
N GLY A 48 -14.99 5.34 0.28
CA GLY A 48 -15.64 6.60 -0.05
C GLY A 48 -15.41 7.71 0.98
N GLU A 49 -15.92 8.91 0.68
CA GLU A 49 -15.84 10.08 1.59
C GLU A 49 -16.93 10.10 2.65
N LYS A 50 -18.04 9.39 2.42
CA LYS A 50 -19.21 9.36 3.29
C LYS A 50 -19.73 7.95 3.43
N ASP A 51 -20.17 7.64 4.63
CA ASP A 51 -20.96 6.46 4.89
C ASP A 51 -22.35 6.62 4.27
N GLU A 52 -22.73 5.71 3.38
CA GLU A 52 -24.04 5.73 2.72
C GLU A 52 -25.19 5.49 3.71
N ALA A 53 -24.96 4.72 4.78
CA ALA A 53 -26.00 4.37 5.73
C ALA A 53 -26.35 5.53 6.66
N THR A 54 -25.34 6.28 7.10
CA THR A 54 -25.51 7.36 8.09
C THR A 54 -25.44 8.75 7.47
N GLY A 55 -24.83 8.90 6.30
CA GLY A 55 -24.55 10.17 5.64
C GLY A 55 -23.40 10.97 6.26
N PHE A 56 -22.71 10.42 7.27
CA PHE A 56 -21.57 11.06 7.91
C PHE A 56 -20.31 10.92 7.07
N SER A 57 -19.45 11.94 7.12
CA SER A 57 -18.15 11.89 6.47
C SER A 57 -17.20 10.98 7.23
N PHE A 58 -16.43 10.20 6.50
CA PHE A 58 -15.30 9.46 7.08
C PHE A 58 -14.13 10.40 7.34
N SER A 59 -13.36 10.05 8.35
CA SER A 59 -12.03 10.57 8.61
C SER A 59 -11.13 9.39 8.88
N PHE A 60 -10.08 9.28 8.08
CA PHE A 60 -9.01 8.30 8.23
C PHE A 60 -7.74 9.01 8.69
N GLY A 61 -6.98 8.36 9.55
CA GLY A 61 -5.67 8.84 9.97
C GLY A 61 -4.76 7.68 10.38
N VAL A 62 -3.53 7.68 9.89
CA VAL A 62 -2.51 6.69 10.31
C VAL A 62 -2.18 6.89 11.78
N THR A 63 -2.28 5.82 12.57
CA THR A 63 -1.90 5.82 13.99
C THR A 63 -0.51 5.24 14.20
N GLU A 64 -0.21 4.15 13.51
CA GLU A 64 1.05 3.42 13.66
C GLU A 64 1.31 2.49 12.48
N THR A 65 2.42 1.75 12.58
CA THR A 65 2.83 0.77 11.60
C THR A 65 3.13 -0.54 12.32
N ILE A 66 2.66 -1.64 11.74
CA ILE A 66 2.82 -2.97 12.32
C ILE A 66 3.39 -3.95 11.30
N GLU A 67 4.05 -4.98 11.80
CA GLU A 67 4.46 -6.14 11.01
C GLU A 67 3.61 -7.34 11.43
N LYS A 68 2.95 -8.00 10.48
CA LYS A 68 2.21 -9.24 10.69
C LYS A 68 2.60 -10.23 9.59
N GLU A 69 3.01 -11.43 10.01
CA GLU A 69 3.41 -12.52 9.08
C GLU A 69 4.49 -12.11 8.05
N GLY A 70 5.40 -11.18 8.42
CA GLY A 70 6.46 -10.70 7.55
C GLY A 70 6.01 -9.68 6.50
N LYS A 71 4.80 -9.13 6.63
CA LYS A 71 4.29 -8.01 5.84
C LYS A 71 4.04 -6.81 6.75
N GLU A 72 4.44 -5.63 6.29
CA GLU A 72 4.24 -4.38 7.01
C GLU A 72 2.92 -3.72 6.58
N TYR A 73 2.23 -3.12 7.55
CA TYR A 73 0.95 -2.46 7.37
C TYR A 73 0.91 -1.10 8.08
N TYR A 74 0.27 -0.13 7.45
CA TYR A 74 -0.21 1.08 8.10
C TYR A 74 -1.50 0.75 8.84
N VAL A 75 -1.54 1.05 10.13
CA VAL A 75 -2.76 1.03 10.93
C VAL A 75 -3.42 2.39 10.81
N ILE A 76 -4.63 2.41 10.28
CA ILE A 76 -5.40 3.60 9.98
C ILE A 76 -6.67 3.57 10.81
N ARG A 77 -6.85 4.56 11.67
CA ARG A 77 -8.07 4.69 12.46
C ARG A 77 -9.15 5.39 11.64
N GLY A 78 -10.29 4.72 11.49
CA GLY A 78 -11.49 5.29 10.91
C GLY A 78 -12.39 5.92 11.97
N SER A 79 -12.91 7.11 11.68
CA SER A 79 -13.89 7.79 12.53
C SER A 79 -14.93 8.54 11.70
N TRP A 80 -16.14 8.68 12.22
CA TRP A 80 -17.15 9.56 11.63
C TRP A 80 -16.93 10.99 12.11
N LEU A 81 -17.02 11.91 11.15
CA LEU A 81 -17.15 13.33 11.42
C LEU A 81 -18.63 13.65 11.63
N VAL A 82 -19.02 13.81 12.90
CA VAL A 82 -20.35 14.29 13.27
C VAL A 82 -20.23 15.76 13.60
N ASN A 83 -20.98 16.61 12.90
CA ASN A 83 -20.90 18.08 13.04
C ASN A 83 -19.45 18.62 12.94
N ASN A 84 -18.67 18.11 11.97
CA ASN A 84 -17.25 18.45 11.76
C ASN A 84 -16.32 18.14 12.95
N SER A 85 -16.72 17.23 13.85
CA SER A 85 -15.89 16.76 14.96
C SER A 85 -15.70 15.24 14.89
N HIS A 86 -14.49 14.76 15.17
CA HIS A 86 -14.18 13.32 15.26
C HIS A 86 -14.85 12.74 16.50
N MET A 87 -16.03 12.14 16.33
CA MET A 87 -16.91 11.83 17.46
C MET A 87 -17.20 10.35 17.64
N SER A 88 -17.06 9.54 16.58
CA SER A 88 -17.31 8.09 16.69
C SER A 88 -16.22 7.32 15.97
N TYR A 89 -15.50 6.52 16.75
CA TYR A 89 -14.63 5.48 16.24
C TYR A 89 -15.47 4.43 15.51
N ILE A 90 -15.01 4.03 14.32
CA ILE A 90 -15.70 3.06 13.46
C ILE A 90 -14.97 1.72 13.46
N GLY A 91 -13.64 1.77 13.43
CA GLY A 91 -12.78 0.61 13.29
C GLY A 91 -11.36 1.02 12.95
N ASP A 92 -10.46 0.06 12.93
CA ASP A 92 -9.12 0.21 12.41
C ASP A 92 -9.00 -0.51 11.06
N PHE A 93 -8.22 0.06 10.16
CA PHE A 93 -7.95 -0.44 8.83
C PHE A 93 -6.46 -0.68 8.67
N PHE A 94 -6.10 -1.76 8.00
CA PHE A 94 -4.73 -2.19 7.83
C PHE A 94 -4.40 -2.18 6.34
N VAL A 95 -3.68 -1.15 5.90
CA VAL A 95 -3.24 -1.02 4.51
C VAL A 95 -1.82 -1.55 4.41
N SER A 96 -1.59 -2.54 3.54
CA SER A 96 -0.25 -3.07 3.35
C SER A 96 0.69 -2.00 2.78
N MET A 97 1.96 -2.01 3.18
CA MET A 97 2.93 -1.02 2.70
C MET A 97 3.16 -1.07 1.19
N ASP A 98 2.88 -2.20 0.53
CA ASP A 98 2.93 -2.28 -0.93
C ASP A 98 1.67 -1.74 -1.61
N GLY A 99 0.68 -1.28 -0.83
CA GLY A 99 -0.56 -0.67 -1.29
C GLY A 99 -1.52 -1.62 -1.99
N LYS A 100 -1.37 -2.94 -1.78
CA LYS A 100 -2.13 -3.96 -2.52
C LYS A 100 -3.20 -4.68 -1.72
N GLU A 101 -3.22 -4.50 -0.41
CA GLU A 101 -4.22 -5.13 0.45
C GLU A 101 -4.70 -4.13 1.48
N MET A 102 -5.98 -4.21 1.78
CA MET A 102 -6.58 -3.50 2.90
C MET A 102 -7.48 -4.44 3.68
N TYR A 103 -7.27 -4.50 4.99
CA TYR A 103 -8.11 -5.25 5.93
C TYR A 103 -8.84 -4.30 6.86
N SER A 104 -10.01 -4.70 7.36
CA SER A 104 -10.62 -4.10 8.55
C SER A 104 -10.39 -4.98 9.78
N GLY A 105 -10.39 -4.35 10.95
CA GLY A 105 -10.35 -5.05 12.22
C GLY A 105 -10.24 -4.09 13.39
N PHE A 106 -9.55 -4.53 14.45
CA PHE A 106 -9.45 -3.77 15.68
C PHE A 106 -8.08 -3.90 16.33
N VAL A 107 -7.61 -2.82 16.94
CA VAL A 107 -6.43 -2.83 17.81
C VAL A 107 -6.87 -2.87 19.27
N GLY A 108 -6.66 -4.01 19.95
CA GLY A 108 -7.08 -4.23 21.33
C GLY A 108 -5.98 -4.88 22.16
N ASP A 109 -5.74 -4.40 23.39
CA ASP A 109 -4.78 -4.97 24.35
C ASP A 109 -3.37 -5.29 23.81
N GLY A 110 -2.93 -4.55 22.78
CA GLY A 110 -1.63 -4.74 22.11
C GLY A 110 -1.63 -5.83 21.04
N GLU A 111 -2.79 -6.37 20.69
CA GLU A 111 -3.01 -7.31 19.60
C GLU A 111 -3.68 -6.62 18.41
N TYR A 112 -3.28 -7.03 17.21
CA TYR A 112 -3.79 -6.53 15.93
C TYR A 112 -4.61 -7.61 15.28
N ASP A 113 -5.92 -7.54 15.47
CA ASP A 113 -6.85 -8.46 14.82
C ASP A 113 -7.20 -7.91 13.44
N MET A 114 -6.81 -8.64 12.39
CA MET A 114 -7.12 -8.30 11.01
C MET A 114 -8.17 -9.31 10.58
N GLU A 115 -9.43 -8.89 10.57
CA GLU A 115 -10.57 -9.79 10.47
C GLU A 115 -10.93 -10.04 9.01
N ASP A 116 -11.24 -8.96 8.28
CA ASP A 116 -11.82 -9.03 6.94
C ASP A 116 -10.91 -8.36 5.92
N LEU A 117 -10.56 -9.08 4.86
CA LEU A 117 -9.95 -8.49 3.67
C LEU A 117 -11.04 -7.72 2.92
N ILE A 118 -10.95 -6.39 2.96
CA ILE A 118 -11.95 -5.51 2.35
C ILE A 118 -11.57 -5.08 0.93
N TRP A 119 -10.27 -5.10 0.58
CA TRP A 119 -9.82 -4.77 -0.77
C TRP A 119 -8.44 -5.36 -1.08
N SER A 120 -8.22 -5.74 -2.35
CA SER A 120 -6.91 -6.14 -2.84
C SER A 120 -6.74 -5.89 -4.35
N GLU A 121 -5.49 -5.68 -4.82
CA GLU A 121 -5.11 -5.53 -6.23
C GLU A 121 -4.18 -6.65 -6.75
#